data_AF-A0A7S1H7A2-F1
#
_entry.id   AF-A0A7S1H7A2-F1
#
_cell.length_a   1.000
_cell.length_b   1.000
_cell.length_c   1.000
_cell.angle_alpha   90.00
_cell.angle_beta   90.00
_cell.angle_gamma   90.00
#
_symmetry.space_group_name_H-M   'P 1'
#
loop_
_entity.id
_entity.type
_entity.pdbx_description
1 polymer ?
#
loop_
_entity_poly.entity_id
_entity_poly.type
_entity_poly.pdbx_seq_one_letter_code
_entity_poly.pdbx_strand_id
1 'polypeptide(L)'
;LAQLFQWDTADISKNDKFKLDLGDALGSIRALTWMMPCMTDELVTTADVEQELGSIESAEEEEEETEESKEMSREPGRDNGQFEVHEIPSTWGHWAGDPKRQRQRMQAEWITENVHELLRKA
;
A
#
# COMPACT_ATOMS: atom_id res chain seq x y z
N LEU A 1 18.77 4.69 -16.48
CA LEU A 1 18.34 6.09 -16.28
C LEU A 1 16.83 6.25 -16.23
N ALA A 2 16.06 5.64 -17.14
CA ALA A 2 14.58 5.71 -17.10
C ALA A 2 13.96 5.29 -15.76
N GLN A 3 14.49 4.24 -15.11
CA GLN A 3 13.97 3.75 -13.82
C GLN A 3 14.19 4.72 -12.65
N LEU A 4 15.39 5.33 -12.54
CA LEU A 4 15.66 6.34 -11.51
C LEU A 4 14.82 7.61 -11.70
N PHE A 5 14.62 8.02 -12.96
CA PHE A 5 13.74 9.14 -13.29
C PHE A 5 12.29 8.85 -12.90
N GLN A 6 11.81 7.63 -13.14
CA GLN A 6 10.48 7.22 -12.73
C GLN A 6 10.35 7.23 -11.20
N TRP A 7 11.33 6.73 -10.45
CA TRP A 7 11.29 6.78 -8.99
C TRP A 7 11.27 8.21 -8.42
N ASP A 8 12.03 9.14 -9.00
CA ASP A 8 11.99 10.54 -8.57
C ASP A 8 10.67 11.24 -8.93
N THR A 9 10.09 10.92 -10.10
CA THR A 9 8.89 11.61 -10.59
C THR A 9 7.57 10.96 -10.15
N ALA A 10 7.59 9.72 -9.67
CA ALA A 10 6.40 8.97 -9.28
C ALA A 10 6.00 9.13 -7.80
N ASP A 11 6.59 10.10 -7.10
CA ASP A 11 6.19 10.45 -5.73
C ASP A 11 4.80 11.11 -5.72
N ILE A 12 3.80 10.40 -5.20
CA ILE A 12 2.40 10.84 -5.16
C ILE A 12 2.20 12.09 -4.29
N SER A 13 3.04 12.30 -3.29
CA SER A 13 2.97 13.45 -2.39
C SER A 13 3.26 14.77 -3.13
N LYS A 14 3.98 14.73 -4.26
CA LYS A 14 4.25 15.88 -5.14
C LYS A 14 3.01 16.39 -5.89
N ASN A 15 1.87 15.73 -5.78
CA ASN A 15 0.59 16.27 -6.27
C ASN A 15 0.19 17.52 -5.48
N ASP A 16 -0.24 18.58 -6.18
CA ASP A 16 -0.66 19.86 -5.56
C ASP A 16 -1.70 19.71 -4.44
N LYS A 17 -2.51 18.64 -4.50
CA LYS A 17 -3.50 18.31 -3.46
C LYS A 17 -2.85 18.00 -2.11
N PHE A 18 -1.73 17.27 -2.11
CA PHE A 18 -1.12 16.69 -0.91
C PHE A 18 0.08 17.50 -0.42
N LYS A 19 0.60 18.45 -1.19
CA LYS A 19 1.62 19.42 -0.75
C LYS A 19 2.86 18.79 -0.09
N LEU A 20 3.34 17.67 -0.66
CA LEU A 20 4.46 16.87 -0.15
C LEU A 20 4.17 16.10 1.15
N ASP A 21 2.91 15.98 1.53
CA ASP A 21 2.46 15.12 2.62
C ASP A 21 2.14 13.71 2.08
N LEU A 22 3.05 12.78 2.35
CA LEU A 22 2.87 11.38 1.95
C LEU A 22 1.78 10.68 2.78
N GLY A 23 1.61 11.07 4.05
CA GLY A 23 0.59 10.50 4.93
C GLY A 23 -0.81 10.83 4.44
N ASP A 24 -1.10 12.10 4.14
CA ASP A 24 -2.38 12.52 3.56
C ASP A 24 -2.62 11.88 2.18
N ALA A 25 -1.57 11.76 1.35
CA ALA A 25 -1.68 11.10 0.06
C ALA A 25 -2.14 9.64 0.19
N LEU A 26 -1.53 8.88 1.11
CA LEU A 26 -1.85 7.47 1.33
C LEU A 26 -3.17 7.29 2.10
N GLY A 27 -3.45 8.11 3.12
CA GLY A 27 -4.73 8.13 3.84
C GLY A 27 -5.93 8.56 2.98
N SER A 28 -5.67 9.19 1.81
CA SER A 28 -6.72 9.49 0.85
C SER A 28 -7.28 8.27 0.11
N ILE A 29 -6.60 7.11 0.18
CA ILE A 29 -7.05 5.86 -0.44
C ILE A 29 -8.29 5.34 0.29
N ARG A 30 -9.38 5.13 -0.47
CA ARG A 30 -10.66 4.61 0.05
C ARG A 30 -10.89 3.13 -0.27
N ALA A 31 -10.06 2.56 -1.14
CA ALA A 31 -10.16 1.16 -1.51
C ALA A 31 -9.55 0.27 -0.43
N LEU A 32 -10.17 -0.89 -0.20
CA LEU A 32 -9.51 -2.00 0.49
C LEU A 32 -8.24 -2.36 -0.29
N THR A 33 -7.09 -2.26 0.38
CA THR A 33 -5.78 -2.34 -0.26
C THR A 33 -4.96 -3.44 0.39
N TRP A 34 -4.50 -4.40 -0.41
CA TRP A 34 -3.57 -5.43 0.05
C TRP A 34 -2.17 -5.14 -0.46
N MET A 35 -1.22 -5.03 0.46
CA MET A 35 0.20 -4.88 0.16
C MET A 35 0.84 -6.26 0.17
N MET A 36 1.44 -6.67 -0.96
CA MET A 36 1.96 -8.03 -1.14
C MET A 36 3.46 -8.06 -1.45
N PRO A 37 4.33 -7.70 -0.49
CA PRO A 37 5.78 -7.82 -0.68
C PRO A 37 6.19 -9.30 -0.83
N CYS A 38 7.32 -9.54 -1.49
CA CYS A 38 7.88 -10.89 -1.57
C CYS A 38 8.74 -11.20 -0.35
N MET A 39 8.64 -12.42 0.18
CA MET A 39 9.40 -12.94 1.34
C MET A 39 10.91 -12.66 1.33
N THR A 40 11.50 -12.54 0.15
CA THR A 40 12.95 -12.43 -0.06
C THR A 40 13.36 -11.15 -0.77
N ASP A 41 12.44 -10.20 -0.88
CA ASP A 41 12.80 -8.90 -1.45
C ASP A 41 13.75 -8.18 -0.48
N GLU A 42 14.93 -7.81 -0.96
CA GLU A 42 15.93 -7.09 -0.18
C GLU A 42 15.79 -5.56 -0.30
N LEU A 43 14.95 -5.09 -1.23
CA LEU A 43 14.71 -3.67 -1.47
C LEU A 43 13.47 -3.17 -0.73
N VAL A 44 12.45 -4.03 -0.58
CA VAL A 44 11.21 -3.71 0.13
C VAL A 44 10.81 -4.89 0.99
N THR A 45 11.15 -4.85 2.28
CA THR A 45 10.82 -5.94 3.21
C THR A 45 9.40 -5.81 3.75
N THR A 46 8.84 -6.90 4.28
CA THR A 46 7.55 -6.86 5.00
C THR A 46 7.57 -5.88 6.17
N ALA A 47 8.68 -5.82 6.90
CA ALA A 47 8.85 -4.89 8.01
C ALA A 47 8.83 -3.43 7.56
N ASP A 48 9.43 -3.12 6.41
CA ASP A 48 9.40 -1.75 5.84
C ASP A 48 7.96 -1.36 5.48
N VAL A 49 7.22 -2.27 4.83
CA VAL A 49 5.80 -2.07 4.48
C VAL A 49 4.94 -1.85 5.73
N GLU A 50 5.10 -2.69 6.75
CA GLU A 50 4.35 -2.56 8.01
C GLU A 50 4.66 -1.22 8.71
N GLN A 51 5.91 -0.77 8.68
CA GLN A 51 6.29 0.52 9.27
C GLN A 51 5.67 1.71 8.52
N GLU A 52 5.62 1.66 7.19
CA GLU A 52 4.98 2.70 6.38
C GLU A 52 3.46 2.73 6.62
N LEU A 53 2.81 1.56 6.71
CA LEU A 53 1.38 1.46 7.00
C LEU A 53 1.02 1.99 8.40
N GLY A 54 1.80 1.63 9.43
CA GLY A 54 1.57 2.14 10.78
C GLY A 54 1.71 3.66 10.89
N SER A 55 2.54 4.27 10.03
CA SER A 55 2.70 5.74 9.97
C SER A 55 1.48 6.43 9.33
N ILE A 56 0.77 5.74 8.43
CA ILE A 56 -0.50 6.23 7.86
C ILE A 56 -1.60 6.20 8.92
N GLU A 57 -1.74 5.09 9.64
CA GLU A 57 -2.74 4.94 10.71
C GLU A 57 -2.48 5.92 11.87
N SER A 58 -1.21 6.17 12.22
CA SER A 58 -0.85 7.11 13.29
C SER A 58 -1.05 8.58 12.91
N ALA A 59 -0.87 8.93 11.63
CA ALA A 59 -1.13 10.28 11.14
C ALA A 59 -2.63 10.64 11.20
N GLU A 60 -3.51 9.64 11.12
CA GLU A 60 -4.96 9.82 11.34
C GLU A 60 -5.30 10.13 12.81
N GLU A 61 -4.51 9.65 13.77
CA GLU A 61 -4.73 9.88 15.20
C GLU A 61 -4.26 11.28 15.66
N GLU A 62 -3.22 11.84 15.05
CA GLU A 62 -2.69 13.17 15.42
C GLU A 62 -3.54 14.35 14.86
N GLU A 63 -4.45 14.13 13.91
CA GLU A 63 -5.38 15.16 13.41
C GLU A 63 -6.64 15.38 14.29
N GLU A 64 -6.80 14.64 15.40
CA GLU A 64 -7.66 15.04 16.52
C GLU A 64 -6.78 15.79 17.54
N GLU A 65 -6.94 17.08 17.83
CA GLU A 65 -8.13 17.69 18.43
C GLU A 65 -8.14 19.23 18.22
N THR A 66 -9.08 19.75 17.44
CA THR A 66 -9.74 21.03 17.75
C THR A 66 -11.23 20.93 17.38
N GLU A 67 -12.12 21.25 18.32
CA GLU A 67 -13.57 21.04 18.15
C GLU A 67 -14.20 21.82 16.98
N GLU A 68 -13.56 22.89 16.48
CA GLU A 68 -14.10 23.71 15.37
C GLU A 68 -13.95 23.08 13.97
N SER A 69 -12.96 22.21 13.75
CA SER A 69 -12.77 21.53 12.45
C SER A 69 -13.72 20.33 12.28
N LYS A 70 -14.31 19.84 13.38
CA LYS A 70 -15.29 18.73 13.42
C LYS A 70 -16.66 19.09 12.85
N GLU A 71 -17.04 20.37 12.81
CA GLU A 71 -18.39 20.79 12.41
C GLU A 71 -18.54 21.07 10.91
N MET A 72 -17.44 21.38 10.20
CA MET A 72 -17.48 21.73 8.77
C MET A 72 -17.12 20.57 7.82
N SER A 73 -16.57 19.47 8.34
CA SER A 73 -16.01 18.37 7.52
C SER A 73 -16.70 17.01 7.71
N ARG A 74 -17.72 16.93 8.57
CA ARG A 74 -18.40 15.68 8.92
C ARG A 74 -19.52 15.37 7.92
N GLU A 75 -19.15 15.01 6.70
CA GLU A 75 -20.03 14.17 5.89
C GLU A 75 -20.09 12.77 6.53
N PRO A 76 -21.29 12.23 6.79
CA PRO A 76 -21.43 10.95 7.47
C PRO A 76 -21.05 9.82 6.50
N GLY A 77 -19.91 9.15 6.74
CA GLY A 77 -19.55 7.90 6.04
C GLY A 77 -18.20 7.87 5.33
N ARG A 78 -17.16 8.60 5.79
CA ARG A 78 -15.79 8.30 5.36
C ARG A 78 -15.37 6.95 5.94
N ASP A 79 -15.54 5.87 5.19
CA ASP A 79 -14.70 4.69 5.39
C ASP A 79 -13.29 5.04 4.87
N ASN A 80 -12.29 4.84 5.71
CA ASN A 80 -10.90 4.95 5.29
C ASN A 80 -10.53 3.59 4.67
N GLY A 81 -9.68 3.58 3.63
CA GLY A 81 -9.22 2.34 3.02
C GLY A 81 -8.52 1.47 4.08
N GLN A 82 -8.93 0.21 4.21
CA GLN A 82 -8.25 -0.73 5.08
C GLN A 82 -7.03 -1.30 4.35
N PHE A 83 -5.88 -1.32 5.04
CA PHE A 83 -4.64 -1.89 4.52
C PHE A 83 -4.35 -3.22 5.21
N GLU A 84 -4.04 -4.26 4.43
CA GLU A 84 -3.57 -5.55 4.96
C GLU A 84 -2.27 -5.95 4.25
N VAL A 85 -1.30 -6.49 5.00
CA VAL A 85 -0.04 -7.02 4.43
C VAL A 85 -0.15 -8.54 4.26
N HIS A 86 0.10 -9.01 3.04
CA HIS A 86 0.06 -10.43 2.68
C HIS A 86 1.35 -10.83 1.97
N GLU A 87 2.28 -11.44 2.70
CA GLU A 87 3.59 -11.80 2.17
C GLU A 87 3.50 -12.91 1.10
N ILE A 88 4.04 -12.64 -0.08
CA ILE A 88 4.13 -13.65 -1.15
C ILE A 88 5.26 -14.62 -0.80
N PRO A 89 4.99 -15.95 -0.70
CA PRO A 89 5.99 -16.96 -0.37
C PRO A 89 6.91 -17.24 -1.58
N SER A 90 7.66 -16.22 -2.01
CA SER A 90 8.52 -16.22 -3.19
C SER A 90 9.95 -15.86 -2.85
N THR A 91 10.87 -16.54 -3.54
CA THR A 91 12.32 -16.21 -3.55
C THR A 91 12.68 -15.12 -4.58
N TRP A 92 11.68 -14.59 -5.29
CA TRP A 92 11.84 -13.66 -6.40
C TRP A 92 10.79 -12.56 -6.32
N GLY A 93 11.23 -11.32 -6.12
CA GLY A 93 10.40 -10.10 -6.04
C GLY A 93 10.09 -9.45 -7.38
N HIS A 94 10.75 -9.86 -8.46
CA HIS A 94 10.56 -9.28 -9.78
C HIS A 94 10.33 -10.37 -10.81
N TRP A 95 9.42 -10.12 -11.75
CA TRP A 95 9.21 -10.88 -12.98
C TRP A 95 10.47 -10.96 -13.89
N ALA A 96 11.65 -10.62 -13.38
CA ALA A 96 12.93 -10.63 -14.06
C ALA A 96 13.64 -11.99 -13.90
N GLY A 97 13.10 -13.04 -14.54
CA GLY A 97 13.94 -14.14 -15.03
C GLY A 97 14.15 -15.36 -14.13
N ASP A 98 13.18 -15.76 -13.29
CA ASP A 98 13.27 -17.09 -12.63
C ASP A 98 13.22 -18.23 -13.69
N PRO A 99 14.29 -19.04 -13.83
CA PRO A 99 14.30 -20.15 -14.78
C PRO A 99 13.38 -21.32 -14.36
N LYS A 100 12.83 -21.32 -13.14
CA LYS A 100 12.07 -22.44 -12.56
C LYS A 100 10.55 -22.20 -12.57
N ARG A 101 9.93 -22.46 -13.73
CA ARG A 101 8.48 -22.32 -14.00
C ARG A 101 7.52 -22.95 -12.97
N GLN A 102 7.90 -24.00 -12.25
CA GLN A 102 7.01 -24.63 -11.26
C GLN A 102 6.72 -23.72 -10.05
N ARG A 103 7.71 -22.94 -9.59
CA ARG A 103 7.52 -22.02 -8.46
C ARG A 103 6.63 -20.83 -8.83
N GLN A 104 6.70 -20.40 -10.09
CA GLN A 104 5.80 -19.37 -10.64
C GLN A 104 4.32 -19.80 -10.65
N ARG A 105 4.03 -21.08 -10.88
CA ARG A 105 2.65 -21.58 -10.87
C ARG A 105 2.03 -21.51 -9.47
N MET A 106 2.77 -21.94 -8.45
CA MET A 106 2.30 -21.88 -7.06
C MET A 106 2.08 -20.44 -6.60
N GLN A 107 2.96 -19.52 -7.00
CA GLN A 107 2.80 -18.09 -6.74
C GLN A 107 1.57 -17.51 -7.44
N ALA A 108 1.36 -17.86 -8.71
CA ALA A 108 0.19 -17.41 -9.46
C ALA A 108 -1.11 -17.94 -8.83
N GLU A 109 -1.13 -19.20 -8.37
CA GLU A 109 -2.26 -19.78 -7.64
C GLU A 109 -2.51 -19.04 -6.32
N TRP A 110 -1.45 -18.77 -5.54
CA TRP A 110 -1.53 -17.99 -4.31
C TRP A 110 -2.04 -16.56 -4.54
N ILE A 111 -1.51 -15.83 -5.54
CA ILE A 111 -1.96 -14.47 -5.88
C ILE A 111 -3.42 -14.50 -6.32
N THR A 112 -3.80 -15.49 -7.12
CA THR A 112 -5.19 -15.63 -7.60
C THR A 112 -6.15 -15.83 -6.45
N GLU A 113 -5.82 -16.69 -5.47
CA GLU A 113 -6.64 -16.92 -4.29
C GLU A 113 -6.80 -15.64 -3.45
N ASN A 114 -5.70 -14.94 -3.19
CA ASN A 114 -5.69 -13.70 -2.42
C ASN A 114 -6.47 -12.58 -3.12
N VAL A 115 -6.29 -12.40 -4.43
CA VAL A 115 -7.10 -11.42 -5.19
C VAL A 115 -8.59 -11.79 -5.17
N HIS A 116 -8.93 -13.08 -5.26
CA HIS A 116 -10.32 -13.51 -5.12
C HIS A 116 -10.90 -13.23 -3.73
N GLU A 117 -10.10 -13.36 -2.67
CA GLU A 117 -10.53 -13.01 -1.32
C GLU A 117 -10.72 -11.49 -1.17
N LEU A 118 -9.75 -10.68 -1.63
CA LEU A 118 -9.86 -9.22 -1.66
C LEU A 118 -11.16 -8.76 -2.35
N LEU A 119 -11.43 -9.32 -3.53
CA LEU A 119 -12.63 -9.00 -4.31
C LEU A 119 -13.95 -9.50 -3.68
N ARG A 120 -13.90 -10.42 -2.72
CA ARG A 120 -15.09 -10.82 -1.93
C ARG A 120 -15.34 -9.90 -0.74
N LYS A 121 -14.29 -9.23 -0.24
CA LYS A 121 -14.37 -8.28 0.89
C LYS A 121 -14.79 -6.87 0.43
N ALA A 122 -14.50 -6.50 -0.82
CA ALA A 122 -14.90 -5.24 -1.46
C ALA A 122 -16.36 -5.28 -1.95
#